data_AF-C6HXH7-F1
#
_entry.id   AF-C6HXH7-F1
#
_cell.length_a   1.000
_cell.length_b   1.000
_cell.length_c   1.000
_cell.angle_alpha   90.00
_cell.angle_beta   90.00
_cell.angle_gamma   90.00
#
_symmetry.space_group_name_H-M   'P 1'
#
loop_
_entity.id
_entity.type
_entity.pdbx_description
1 polymer ?
#
loop_
_entity_poly.entity_id
_entity_poly.type
_entity_poly.pdbx_seq_one_letter_code
_entity_poly.pdbx_strand_id
1 'polypeptide(L)' 'MIWEYRVVPVSREQVENQLNFLGLEGWELVQIVVMNNPEIPYQGFFKRLKSGR' A
#
# COMPACT_ATOMS: atom_id res chain seq x y z
N MET A 1 12.99 -13.90 11.21
CA MET A 1 11.78 -13.18 10.74
C MET A 1 12.23 -11.91 10.07
N ILE A 2 11.97 -11.73 8.76
CA ILE A 2 12.40 -10.55 8.00
C ILE A 2 11.15 -9.83 7.50
N TRP A 3 11.06 -8.52 7.75
CA TRP A 3 10.01 -7.67 7.21
C TRP A 3 10.40 -7.16 5.83
N GLU A 4 9.49 -7.32 4.86
CA GLU A 4 9.60 -6.72 3.52
C GLU A 4 8.70 -5.48 3.46
N TYR A 5 9.14 -4.46 2.75
CA TYR A 5 8.41 -3.21 2.53
C TYR A 5 8.31 -2.89 1.05
N ARG A 6 7.19 -2.32 0.62
CA ARG A 6 7.01 -1.80 -0.73
C ARG A 6 6.18 -0.52 -0.74
N VAL A 7 6.37 0.28 -1.78
CA VAL A 7 5.61 1.50 -2.04
C VAL A 7 4.92 1.34 -3.39
N VAL A 8 3.62 1.61 -3.44
CA VAL A 8 2.80 1.45 -4.66
C VAL A 8 1.97 2.71 -4.86
N PRO A 9 1.87 3.26 -6.09
CA PRO A 9 0.92 4.32 -6.39
C PRO A 9 -0.51 3.82 -6.18
N VAL A 10 -1.35 4.65 -5.58
CA VAL A 10 -2.76 4.32 -5.32
C VAL A 10 -3.64 5.39 -5.94
N SER A 11 -4.67 4.97 -6.67
CA SER A 11 -5.61 5.92 -7.28
C SER A 11 -6.55 6.50 -6.24
N ARG A 12 -7.13 7.68 -6.54
CA ARG A 12 -8.15 8.30 -5.68
C ARG A 12 -9.34 7.36 -5.44
N GLU A 13 -9.82 6.70 -6.49
CA GLU A 13 -10.93 5.75 -6.43
C GLU A 13 -10.63 4.59 -5.46
N GLN A 14 -9.40 4.07 -5.47
CA GLN A 14 -8.98 3.01 -4.55
C GLN A 14 -9.00 3.47 -3.08
N VAL A 15 -8.54 4.69 -2.80
CA VAL A 15 -8.55 5.26 -1.44
C VAL A 15 -9.97 5.54 -0.96
N GLU A 16 -10.81 6.12 -1.82
CA GLU A 16 -12.15 6.58 -1.46
C GLU A 16 -13.18 5.43 -1.40
N ASN A 17 -13.06 4.41 -2.25
CA ASN A 17 -14.07 3.34 -2.35
C ASN A 17 -13.68 2.03 -1.65
N GLN A 18 -12.39 1.76 -1.40
CA GLN A 18 -11.96 0.39 -1.06
C GLN A 18 -10.70 0.32 -0.16
N LEU A 19 -10.82 0.69 1.12
CA LEU A 19 -9.75 0.40 2.10
C LEU A 19 -9.52 -1.11 2.30
N ASN A 20 -10.50 -1.96 1.96
CA ASN A 20 -10.40 -3.42 2.10
C ASN A 20 -9.55 -4.12 1.00
N PHE A 21 -9.16 -3.44 -0.08
CA PHE A 21 -8.39 -4.04 -1.18
C PHE A 21 -6.86 -3.89 -1.05
N LEU A 22 -6.39 -3.08 -0.11
CA LEU A 22 -4.97 -2.78 0.04
C LEU A 22 -4.20 -3.94 0.74
N GLY A 23 -4.91 -4.93 1.26
CA GLY A 23 -4.36 -6.16 1.80
C GLY A 23 -4.26 -7.31 0.78
N LEU A 24 -3.42 -7.20 -0.25
CA LEU A 24 -3.21 -8.28 -1.24
C LEU A 24 -2.01 -9.18 -0.84
N GLU A 25 -2.18 -10.50 -0.89
CA GLU A 25 -1.10 -11.50 -0.77
C GLU A 25 -0.18 -11.36 0.47
N GLY A 26 -0.80 -11.19 1.64
CA GLY A 26 -0.09 -11.07 2.91
C GLY A 26 0.62 -9.72 3.12
N TRP A 27 0.46 -8.77 2.20
CA TRP A 27 0.87 -7.39 2.42
C TRP A 27 -0.17 -6.64 3.22
N GLU A 28 0.26 -5.95 4.26
CA GLU A 28 -0.57 -5.10 5.11
C GLU A 28 -0.30 -3.64 4.78
N LEU A 29 -1.36 -2.85 4.62
CA LEU A 29 -1.25 -1.41 4.48
C LEU A 29 -0.76 -0.80 5.80
N VAL A 30 0.27 0.02 5.73
CA VAL A 30 0.83 0.76 6.86
C VAL A 30 0.39 2.21 6.84
N GLN A 31 0.47 2.85 5.67
CA GLN A 31 0.24 4.28 5.52
C GLN A 31 -0.16 4.63 4.09
N ILE A 32 -1.00 5.66 3.96
CA ILE A 32 -1.25 6.35 2.69
C ILE A 32 -0.74 7.78 2.84
N VAL A 33 0.02 8.27 1.86
CA VAL A 33 0.51 9.64 1.80
C VAL A 33 -0.11 10.34 0.59
N VAL A 34 -0.57 11.57 0.80
CA VAL A 34 -1.05 12.44 -0.28
C VAL A 34 0.16 13.08 -0.96
N MET A 35 0.23 12.92 -2.28
CA MET A 35 1.33 13.44 -3.10
C MET A 35 0.92 14.76 -3.73
N ASN A 36 1.88 15.66 -3.93
CA ASN A 36 1.68 16.86 -4.74
C ASN A 36 1.86 16.54 -6.24
N ASN A 37 1.25 15.46 -6.71
CA ASN A 37 1.20 15.07 -8.11
C ASN A 37 -0.25 14.69 -8.46
N PRO A 38 -0.94 15.45 -9.34
CA PRO A 38 -2.33 15.19 -9.67
C PRO A 38 -2.56 13.89 -10.44
N GLU A 39 -1.56 13.36 -11.15
CA GLU A 39 -1.68 12.09 -11.88
C GLU A 39 -1.55 10.88 -10.96
N ILE A 40 -0.78 11.01 -9.88
CA ILE A 40 -0.57 9.98 -8.85
C ILE A 40 -0.78 10.62 -7.49
N PRO A 41 -2.04 10.86 -7.08
CA PRO A 41 -2.34 11.67 -5.91
C PRO A 41 -2.03 10.97 -4.58
N TYR A 42 -1.82 9.64 -4.58
CA TYR A 42 -1.53 8.89 -3.36
C TYR A 42 -0.42 7.85 -3.54
N GLN A 43 0.36 7.65 -2.48
CA GLN A 43 1.29 6.54 -2.33
C GLN A 43 0.90 5.69 -1.12
N GLY A 44 0.76 4.38 -1.35
CA GLY A 44 0.54 3.39 -0.30
C GLY A 44 1.85 2.73 0.11
N PHE A 45 2.07 2.63 1.42
CA PHE A 45 3.18 1.92 2.03
C PHE A 45 2.67 0.61 2.61
N PHE A 46 3.33 -0.49 2.27
CA PHE A 46 2.92 -1.81 2.68
C PHE A 46 4.07 -2.57 3.32
N LYS A 47 3.73 -3.45 4.27
CA LYS A 47 4.67 -4.39 4.89
C LYS A 47 4.18 -5.81 4.76
N ARG A 48 5.10 -6.79 4.78
CA ARG A 48 4.77 -8.21 4.89
C ARG A 48 5.83 -8.93 5.68
N LEU A 49 5.41 -9.93 6.47
CA LEU A 49 6.35 -10.85 7.10
C LEU A 49 6.77 -11.92 6.09
N LYS A 50 8.04 -11.95 5.70
CA LYS A 50 8.56 -13.02 4.85
C LYS A 50 8.71 -14.27 5.71
N SER A 51 7.80 -15.23 5.54
CA SER A 51 7.96 -16.57 6.12
C SER A 51 9.03 -17.30 5.29
N GLY A 52 10.18 -17.58 5.91
CA GLY A 52 11.26 -18.31 5.26
C GLY A 52 10.85 -19.76 5.00
N ARG A 53 10.97 -20.21 3.76
CA ARG A 53 11.28 -21.60 3.44
C ARG A 53 12.76 -21.66 3.09
#